data_AF-I3XBS2-F1
#
_entry.id   AF-I3XBS2-F1
#
_cell.length_a   1.000
_cell.length_b   1.000
_cell.length_c   1.000
_cell.angle_alpha   90.00
_cell.angle_beta   90.00
_cell.angle_gamma   90.00
#
_symmetry.space_group_name_H-M   'P 1'
#
loop_
_entity.id
_entity.type
_entity.pdbx_description
1 polymer ?
#
loop_
_entity_poly.entity_id
_entity_poly.type
_entity_poly.pdbx_seq_one_letter_code
_entity_poly.pdbx_strand_id
1 'polypeptide(L)'
;MIATFVTTISAAALAELQARHGNEKLSDHIGPAAKLNALILAERNYVDTIWGAKKIYDQGYAPIIWGAAQSGSATTESKADADVFRPDQFPITDIFTGKTKLPDFKGRDKAFNNFRTRIRNGMQEGPNFAGEYSVIQIGCGAGCSFVIVGNNRTGQPLDFPRGGEDNMYLTLKYQLTSKLMIAQWADYDQSTCFIEHFQFDGSNWTALAKRDVGPVEACYNEIRKNLD
;
A
#
# COMPACT_ATOMS: atom_id res chain seq x y z
N MET A 1 -6.67 -13.66 -23.70
CA MET A 1 -6.50 -13.30 -22.29
C MET A 1 -7.26 -14.32 -21.44
N ILE A 2 -6.68 -14.80 -20.36
CA ILE A 2 -7.28 -15.75 -19.42
C ILE A 2 -7.43 -15.04 -18.07
N ALA A 3 -8.61 -15.15 -17.47
CA ALA A 3 -8.85 -14.80 -16.08
C ALA A 3 -8.90 -16.08 -15.25
N THR A 4 -8.01 -16.20 -14.28
CA THR A 4 -7.95 -17.33 -13.34
C THR A 4 -8.33 -16.84 -11.96
N PHE A 5 -9.32 -17.50 -11.35
CA PHE A 5 -9.75 -17.23 -9.98
C PHE A 5 -9.20 -18.35 -9.09
N VAL A 6 -8.35 -17.99 -8.14
CA VAL A 6 -7.83 -18.93 -7.14
C VAL A 6 -8.59 -18.68 -5.85
N THR A 7 -9.33 -19.67 -5.39
CA THR A 7 -10.04 -19.62 -4.11
C THR A 7 -9.37 -20.55 -3.11
N THR A 8 -9.27 -20.13 -1.85
CA THR A 8 -8.73 -20.95 -0.75
C THR A 8 -9.78 -21.17 0.33
N ILE A 9 -9.64 -22.27 1.06
CA ILE A 9 -10.42 -22.57 2.25
C ILE A 9 -9.46 -22.84 3.41
N SER A 10 -9.76 -22.33 4.60
CA SER A 10 -8.94 -22.61 5.77
C SER A 10 -9.14 -24.05 6.24
N ALA A 11 -8.13 -24.65 6.87
CA ALA A 11 -8.23 -25.99 7.42
C ALA A 11 -9.38 -26.13 8.44
N ALA A 12 -9.62 -25.08 9.23
CA ALA A 12 -10.73 -25.03 10.18
C ALA A 12 -12.10 -25.03 9.48
N ALA A 13 -12.28 -24.20 8.45
CA ALA A 13 -13.52 -24.15 7.68
C ALA A 13 -13.76 -25.46 6.90
N LEU A 14 -12.68 -26.09 6.41
CA LEU A 14 -12.74 -27.39 5.75
C LEU A 14 -13.18 -28.50 6.71
N ALA A 15 -12.59 -28.54 7.91
CA ALA A 15 -12.95 -29.50 8.95
C ALA A 15 -14.41 -29.32 9.40
N GLU A 16 -14.87 -28.07 9.52
CA GLU A 16 -16.26 -27.75 9.85
C GLU A 16 -17.24 -28.20 8.74
N LEU A 17 -16.91 -27.99 7.47
CA LEU A 17 -17.72 -28.49 6.36
C LEU A 17 -17.79 -30.02 6.35
N GLN A 18 -16.65 -30.70 6.56
CA GLN A 18 -16.60 -32.16 6.64
C GLN A 18 -17.44 -32.69 7.80
N ALA A 19 -17.39 -32.05 8.97
CA ALA A 19 -18.22 -32.42 10.11
C ALA A 19 -19.72 -32.21 9.86
N ARG A 20 -20.10 -31.19 9.09
CA ARG A 20 -21.50 -30.86 8.78
C ARG A 20 -22.10 -31.73 7.67
N HIS A 21 -21.31 -32.11 6.66
CA HIS A 21 -21.79 -32.77 5.43
C HIS A 21 -21.38 -34.26 5.32
N GLY A 22 -20.54 -34.76 6.23
CA GLY A 22 -20.20 -36.19 6.31
C GLY A 22 -19.55 -36.73 5.03
N ASN A 23 -20.16 -37.76 4.43
CA ASN A 23 -19.66 -38.47 3.25
C ASN A 23 -20.10 -37.85 1.91
N GLU A 24 -20.81 -36.71 1.93
CA GLU A 24 -21.16 -35.98 0.71
C GLU A 24 -19.90 -35.48 -0.01
N LYS A 25 -19.98 -35.29 -1.33
CA LYS A 25 -18.84 -34.79 -2.11
C LYS A 25 -18.52 -33.37 -1.66
N LEU A 26 -17.35 -33.21 -1.05
CA LEU A 26 -16.91 -31.93 -0.50
C LEU A 26 -16.86 -30.79 -1.56
N SER A 27 -16.62 -31.14 -2.83
CA SER A 27 -16.68 -30.22 -3.96
C SER A 27 -18.00 -29.47 -4.08
N ASP A 28 -19.10 -30.08 -3.64
CA ASP A 28 -20.45 -29.59 -3.86
C ASP A 28 -20.82 -28.50 -2.81
N HIS A 29 -20.06 -28.43 -1.72
CA HIS A 29 -20.31 -27.54 -0.59
C HIS A 29 -19.17 -26.53 -0.34
N ILE A 30 -18.04 -26.66 -1.04
CA ILE A 30 -16.87 -25.80 -0.81
C ILE A 30 -17.06 -24.39 -1.36
N GLY A 31 -17.88 -24.21 -2.41
CA GLY A 31 -18.05 -22.94 -3.12
C GLY A 31 -18.38 -21.74 -2.23
N PRO A 32 -19.41 -21.82 -1.36
CA PRO A 32 -19.78 -20.72 -0.46
C PRO A 32 -18.76 -20.43 0.66
N ALA A 33 -17.91 -21.40 0.99
CA ALA A 33 -16.93 -21.28 2.08
C ALA A 33 -15.53 -20.89 1.59
N ALA A 34 -15.25 -21.13 0.31
CA ALA A 34 -14.00 -20.75 -0.33
C ALA A 34 -13.96 -19.22 -0.52
N LYS A 35 -12.86 -18.59 -0.13
CA LYS A 35 -12.64 -17.16 -0.32
C LYS A 35 -11.74 -16.93 -1.52
N LEU A 36 -12.01 -15.88 -2.29
CA LEU A 36 -11.10 -15.46 -3.36
C LEU A 36 -9.75 -15.07 -2.74
N ASN A 37 -8.70 -15.75 -3.19
CA ASN A 37 -7.34 -15.56 -2.73
C ASN A 37 -6.50 -14.80 -3.75
N ALA A 38 -6.70 -15.08 -5.03
CA ALA A 38 -6.04 -14.36 -6.12
C ALA A 38 -6.90 -14.32 -7.38
N LEU A 39 -6.77 -13.22 -8.12
CA LEU A 39 -7.22 -13.08 -9.50
C LEU A 39 -5.99 -12.87 -10.38
N ILE A 40 -5.78 -13.76 -11.34
CA ILE A 40 -4.67 -13.66 -12.28
C ILE A 40 -5.25 -13.37 -13.67
N LEU A 41 -4.86 -12.22 -14.22
CA LEU A 41 -5.15 -11.85 -15.61
C LEU A 41 -3.86 -11.99 -16.40
N ALA A 42 -3.82 -12.95 -17.32
CA ALA A 42 -2.62 -13.19 -18.09
C ALA A 42 -2.91 -13.72 -19.49
N GLU A 43 -1.90 -13.67 -20.34
CA GLU A 43 -1.94 -14.35 -21.63
C GLU A 43 -1.95 -15.86 -21.45
N ARG A 44 -2.56 -16.57 -22.41
CA ARG A 44 -2.73 -18.03 -22.36
C ARG A 44 -1.39 -18.75 -22.17
N ASN A 45 -0.38 -18.30 -22.90
CA ASN A 45 0.96 -18.89 -22.87
C ASN A 45 1.62 -18.74 -21.50
N TYR A 46 1.37 -17.63 -20.81
CA TYR A 46 1.86 -17.43 -19.44
C TYR A 46 1.13 -18.34 -18.46
N VAL A 47 -0.19 -18.47 -18.55
CA VAL A 47 -0.96 -19.39 -17.66
C VAL A 47 -0.50 -20.85 -17.81
N ASP A 48 -0.09 -21.27 -19.00
CA ASP A 48 0.39 -22.64 -19.25
C ASP A 48 1.72 -22.95 -18.53
N THR A 49 2.57 -21.94 -18.26
CA THR A 49 3.82 -22.14 -17.51
C THR A 49 3.58 -22.33 -16.01
N ILE A 50 2.58 -21.64 -15.45
CA ILE A 50 2.32 -21.61 -14.00
C ILE A 50 1.59 -22.88 -13.54
N TRP A 51 0.65 -23.39 -14.37
CA TRP A 51 -0.28 -24.46 -13.95
C TRP A 51 -0.04 -25.80 -14.64
N GLY A 52 0.93 -25.87 -15.56
CA GLY A 52 1.27 -27.06 -16.32
C GLY A 52 0.25 -27.40 -17.43
N ALA A 53 0.68 -28.24 -18.37
CA ALA A 53 -0.09 -28.56 -19.58
C ALA A 53 -1.29 -29.49 -19.34
N LYS A 54 -1.37 -30.16 -18.18
CA LYS A 54 -2.41 -31.15 -17.88
C LYS A 54 -3.61 -30.50 -17.20
N LYS A 55 -4.60 -30.09 -17.99
CA LYS A 55 -5.82 -29.42 -17.51
C LYS A 55 -7.02 -30.34 -17.61
N ILE A 56 -7.83 -30.39 -16.55
CA ILE A 56 -9.16 -31.00 -16.58
C ILE A 56 -10.13 -29.85 -16.89
N TYR A 57 -10.80 -29.92 -18.05
CA TYR A 57 -11.81 -28.94 -18.41
C TYR A 57 -13.11 -29.28 -17.67
N ASP A 58 -13.69 -28.28 -17.01
CA ASP A 58 -15.04 -28.41 -16.46
C ASP A 58 -16.03 -28.64 -17.61
N GLN A 59 -16.82 -29.72 -17.54
CA GLN A 59 -17.80 -30.06 -18.56
C GLN A 59 -18.97 -29.06 -18.62
N GLY A 60 -19.08 -28.17 -17.63
CA GLY A 60 -20.06 -27.08 -17.59
C GLY A 60 -19.54 -25.73 -18.07
N TYR A 61 -18.31 -25.63 -18.59
CA TYR A 61 -17.77 -24.33 -18.99
C TYR A 61 -18.54 -23.71 -20.16
N ALA A 62 -19.27 -22.63 -19.88
CA ALA A 62 -19.74 -21.68 -20.87
C ALA A 62 -18.75 -20.50 -20.93
N PRO A 63 -18.29 -20.07 -22.12
CA PRO A 63 -17.52 -18.84 -22.25
C PRO A 63 -18.28 -17.67 -21.65
N ILE A 64 -17.59 -16.83 -20.87
CA ILE A 64 -18.13 -15.55 -20.47
C ILE A 64 -18.24 -14.70 -21.74
N ILE A 65 -19.45 -14.57 -22.27
CA ILE A 65 -19.74 -13.62 -23.33
C ILE A 65 -19.77 -12.24 -22.67
N TRP A 66 -18.69 -11.49 -22.84
CA TRP A 66 -18.71 -10.06 -22.54
C TRP A 66 -19.66 -9.42 -23.55
N GLY A 67 -20.88 -9.10 -23.14
CA GLY A 67 -21.80 -8.34 -23.97
C GLY A 67 -21.13 -7.03 -24.37
N ALA A 68 -21.28 -6.61 -25.64
CA ALA A 68 -20.98 -5.24 -26.02
C ALA A 68 -21.74 -4.34 -25.06
N ALA A 69 -21.01 -3.51 -24.29
CA ALA A 69 -21.61 -2.58 -23.36
C ALA A 69 -22.69 -1.80 -24.11
N GLN A 70 -23.95 -2.00 -23.73
CA GLN A 70 -25.02 -1.13 -24.21
C GLN A 70 -24.61 0.28 -23.81
N SER A 71 -24.49 1.15 -24.81
CA SER A 71 -24.28 2.58 -24.67
C SER A 71 -25.53 3.24 -24.09
N GLY A 72 -25.91 2.83 -22.88
CA GLY A 72 -26.70 3.64 -21.99
C GLY A 72 -25.78 4.70 -21.42
N SER A 73 -26.13 5.97 -21.63
CA SER A 73 -25.44 7.14 -21.06
C SER A 73 -25.56 7.16 -19.53
N ALA A 74 -24.95 6.20 -18.86
CA ALA A 74 -24.38 6.43 -17.55
C ALA A 74 -23.07 7.17 -17.81
N THR A 75 -22.90 8.34 -17.21
CA THR A 75 -21.64 9.07 -17.19
C THR A 75 -20.54 8.12 -16.72
N THR A 76 -19.78 7.61 -17.69
CA THR A 76 -18.64 6.74 -17.47
C THR A 76 -17.54 7.60 -16.86
N GLU A 77 -17.47 7.62 -15.53
CA GLU A 77 -16.20 7.93 -14.87
C GLU A 77 -15.21 6.84 -15.28
N SER A 78 -14.24 7.25 -16.08
CA SER A 78 -13.12 6.46 -16.55
C SER A 78 -12.40 5.78 -15.39
N LYS A 79 -12.40 4.44 -15.36
CA LYS A 79 -11.61 3.62 -14.44
C LYS A 79 -10.13 3.54 -14.86
N ALA A 80 -9.57 4.66 -15.31
CA ALA A 80 -8.14 4.94 -15.31
C ALA A 80 -7.76 5.92 -14.18
N ASP A 81 -8.75 6.57 -13.54
CA ASP A 81 -8.57 7.48 -12.40
C ASP A 81 -8.71 6.80 -11.01
N ALA A 82 -9.04 5.50 -10.96
CA ALA A 82 -9.40 4.83 -9.70
C ALA A 82 -8.20 4.49 -8.79
N ASP A 83 -6.97 4.48 -9.31
CA ASP A 83 -5.74 4.20 -8.55
C ASP A 83 -4.89 5.45 -8.26
N VAL A 84 -5.36 6.63 -8.68
CA VAL A 84 -4.67 7.91 -8.42
C VAL A 84 -5.21 8.50 -7.12
N PHE A 85 -4.57 8.14 -6.00
CA PHE A 85 -4.89 8.72 -4.71
C PHE A 85 -4.42 10.16 -4.64
N ARG A 86 -5.37 11.09 -4.42
CA ARG A 86 -5.13 12.53 -4.38
C ARG A 86 -5.31 13.08 -2.96
N PRO A 87 -4.54 14.10 -2.55
CA PRO A 87 -4.59 14.59 -1.17
C PRO A 87 -5.97 15.06 -0.68
N ASP A 88 -6.82 15.58 -1.57
CA ASP A 88 -8.17 16.06 -1.28
C ASP A 88 -9.18 14.94 -0.98
N GLN A 89 -8.87 13.70 -1.36
CA GLN A 89 -9.65 12.52 -0.96
C GLN A 89 -9.39 12.13 0.50
N PHE A 90 -8.32 12.65 1.11
CA PHE A 90 -7.91 12.36 2.48
C PHE A 90 -7.78 13.64 3.32
N PRO A 91 -8.82 14.49 3.41
CA PRO A 91 -8.70 15.82 3.97
C PRO A 91 -8.50 15.80 5.49
N ILE A 92 -7.78 16.81 5.97
CA ILE A 92 -7.69 17.19 7.37
C ILE A 92 -8.21 18.61 7.54
N THR A 93 -9.13 18.78 8.49
CA THR A 93 -9.69 20.09 8.85
C THR A 93 -9.20 20.59 10.21
N ASP A 94 -8.80 19.69 11.12
CA ASP A 94 -8.21 20.05 12.40
C ASP A 94 -6.69 20.22 12.26
N ILE A 95 -6.21 21.47 12.36
CA ILE A 95 -4.79 21.81 12.26
C ILE A 95 -4.30 22.26 13.64
N PHE A 96 -3.27 21.60 14.14
CA PHE A 96 -2.67 21.95 15.42
C PHE A 96 -1.91 23.28 15.34
N THR A 97 -2.38 24.26 16.11
CA THR A 97 -1.76 25.60 16.23
C THR A 97 -1.11 25.84 17.60
N GLY A 98 -1.06 24.80 18.45
CA GLY A 98 -0.48 24.89 19.78
C GLY A 98 1.05 24.86 19.79
N LYS A 99 1.63 24.99 20.98
CA LYS A 99 3.07 24.81 21.17
C LYS A 99 3.44 23.34 21.01
N THR A 100 4.34 23.04 20.08
CA THR A 100 4.90 21.68 19.91
C THR A 100 5.43 21.13 21.23
N LYS A 101 4.97 19.92 21.59
CA LYS A 101 5.60 19.09 22.62
C LYS A 101 6.75 18.30 22.01
N LEU A 102 7.87 18.22 22.73
CA LEU A 102 9.05 17.48 22.26
C LEU A 102 9.07 16.06 22.84
N PRO A 103 9.73 15.10 22.15
CA PRO A 103 9.84 13.73 22.64
C PRO A 103 10.56 13.60 23.97
N ASP A 104 10.15 12.60 24.75
CA ASP A 104 10.81 12.19 25.97
C ASP A 104 11.86 11.11 25.67
N PHE A 105 13.03 11.54 25.20
CA PHE A 105 14.14 10.64 24.86
C PHE A 105 14.79 9.93 26.06
N LYS A 106 14.42 10.30 27.30
CA LYS A 106 14.92 9.64 28.51
C LYS A 106 13.95 8.58 29.03
N GLY A 107 12.66 8.70 28.71
CA GLY A 107 11.60 7.74 29.05
C GLY A 107 10.98 7.11 27.82
N ARG A 108 9.74 7.51 27.50
CA ARG A 108 8.87 6.86 26.50
C ARG A 108 9.55 6.67 25.14
N ASP A 109 10.30 7.68 24.69
CA ASP A 109 10.80 7.78 23.32
C ASP A 109 12.30 7.44 23.21
N LYS A 110 12.84 6.68 24.18
CA LYS A 110 14.26 6.31 24.25
C LYS A 110 14.78 5.61 23.00
N ALA A 111 13.94 4.85 22.30
CA ALA A 111 14.29 4.18 21.04
C ALA A 111 14.78 5.18 19.95
N PHE A 112 14.30 6.42 19.99
CA PHE A 112 14.61 7.46 19.02
C PHE A 112 15.79 8.37 19.43
N ASN A 113 16.40 8.12 20.60
CA ASN A 113 17.39 9.02 21.21
C ASN A 113 18.66 9.21 20.36
N ASN A 114 19.01 8.23 19.52
CA ASN A 114 20.14 8.32 18.58
C ASN A 114 19.98 9.48 17.58
N PHE A 115 18.74 9.90 17.31
CA PHE A 115 18.43 10.97 16.37
C PHE A 115 17.78 12.19 17.03
N ARG A 116 17.88 12.29 18.37
CA ARG A 116 17.18 13.31 19.18
C ARG A 116 17.28 14.74 18.64
N THR A 117 18.46 15.15 18.17
CA THR A 117 18.68 16.51 17.68
C THR A 117 17.90 16.77 16.40
N ARG A 118 17.94 15.83 15.45
CA ARG A 118 17.23 15.93 14.16
C ARG A 118 15.72 15.94 14.37
N ILE A 119 15.24 15.04 15.23
CA ILE A 119 13.81 14.95 15.57
C ILE A 119 13.35 16.24 16.25
N ARG A 120 14.10 16.72 17.25
CA ARG A 120 13.74 17.96 17.96
C ARG A 120 13.70 19.15 17.03
N ASN A 121 14.70 19.30 16.16
CA ASN A 121 14.75 20.42 15.21
C ASN A 121 13.57 20.35 14.23
N GLY A 122 13.32 19.18 13.62
CA GLY A 122 12.20 19.01 12.68
C GLY A 122 10.82 19.24 13.32
N MET A 123 10.61 18.79 14.56
CA MET A 123 9.35 19.06 15.27
C MET A 123 9.20 20.55 15.66
N GLN A 124 10.31 21.25 15.91
CA GLN A 124 10.27 22.68 16.26
C GLN A 124 9.85 23.58 15.10
N GLU A 125 9.99 23.12 13.85
CA GLU A 125 9.47 23.82 12.67
C GLU A 125 7.93 23.84 12.62
N GLY A 126 7.28 22.94 13.36
CA GLY A 126 5.83 22.79 13.40
C GLY A 126 5.30 21.68 12.50
N PRO A 127 3.99 21.39 12.55
CA PRO A 127 3.40 20.35 11.74
C PRO A 127 3.40 20.72 10.25
N ASN A 128 3.73 19.76 9.40
CA ASN A 128 3.72 19.88 7.94
C ASN A 128 2.94 18.75 7.26
N PHE A 129 2.37 17.83 8.03
CA PHE A 129 1.64 16.66 7.58
C PHE A 129 0.45 16.36 8.51
N ALA A 130 -0.64 15.86 7.94
CA ALA A 130 -1.81 15.31 8.65
C ALA A 130 -2.31 16.17 9.84
N GLY A 131 -2.32 17.50 9.66
CA GLY A 131 -2.81 18.51 10.61
C GLY A 131 -1.89 18.81 11.79
N GLU A 132 -1.18 17.81 12.29
CA GLU A 132 -0.48 17.91 13.57
C GLU A 132 0.83 17.12 13.65
N TYR A 133 1.36 16.67 12.51
CA TYR A 133 2.58 15.87 12.47
C TYR A 133 3.69 16.56 11.69
N SER A 134 4.93 16.42 12.16
CA SER A 134 6.15 16.82 11.46
C SER A 134 6.79 15.58 10.83
N VAL A 135 7.01 15.61 9.52
CA VAL A 135 7.76 14.57 8.79
C VAL A 135 9.24 14.93 8.79
N ILE A 136 10.07 14.00 9.26
CA ILE A 136 11.49 14.23 9.54
C ILE A 136 12.29 13.13 8.84
N GLN A 137 12.79 13.44 7.66
CA GLN A 137 13.59 12.51 6.86
C GLN A 137 15.08 12.65 7.22
N ILE A 138 15.70 11.51 7.52
CA ILE A 138 17.06 11.42 8.03
C ILE A 138 17.90 10.53 7.12
N GLY A 139 18.92 11.12 6.49
CA GLY A 139 19.88 10.38 5.68
C GLY A 139 20.76 9.44 6.51
N CYS A 140 20.98 8.24 5.99
CA CYS A 140 21.91 7.24 6.54
C CYS A 140 23.18 7.04 5.69
N GLY A 141 23.22 7.63 4.47
CA GLY A 141 24.38 7.61 3.55
C GLY A 141 24.04 6.92 2.22
N ALA A 142 24.84 7.15 1.18
CA ALA A 142 24.74 6.43 -0.11
C ALA A 142 23.33 6.35 -0.76
N GLY A 143 22.46 7.35 -0.56
CA GLY A 143 21.07 7.32 -1.06
C GLY A 143 20.05 6.69 -0.10
N CYS A 144 20.48 6.11 1.01
CA CYS A 144 19.61 5.67 2.10
C CYS A 144 19.12 6.85 2.94
N SER A 145 17.84 6.80 3.31
CA SER A 145 17.25 7.61 4.36
C SER A 145 16.10 6.85 5.03
N PHE A 146 15.76 7.24 6.25
CA PHE A 146 14.56 6.77 6.96
C PHE A 146 13.80 7.97 7.49
N VAL A 147 12.53 7.75 7.87
CA VAL A 147 11.61 8.85 8.17
C VAL A 147 10.97 8.61 9.52
N ILE A 148 10.95 9.68 10.32
CA ILE A 148 10.24 9.75 11.59
C ILE A 148 9.10 10.74 11.42
N VAL A 149 7.92 10.36 11.89
CA VAL A 149 6.74 11.23 11.92
C VAL A 149 6.44 11.58 13.37
N GLY A 150 6.68 12.84 13.74
CA GLY A 150 6.51 13.34 15.11
C GLY A 150 5.15 13.99 15.31
N ASN A 151 4.36 13.52 16.28
CA ASN A 151 3.12 14.18 16.67
C ASN A 151 3.42 15.47 17.47
N ASN A 152 3.10 16.65 16.94
CA ASN A 152 3.40 17.93 17.58
C ASN A 152 2.56 18.19 18.83
N ARG A 153 1.38 17.56 18.95
CA ARG A 153 0.48 17.69 20.11
C ARG A 153 0.97 16.89 21.32
N THR A 154 1.53 15.70 21.11
CA THR A 154 1.92 14.76 22.16
C THR A 154 3.44 14.62 22.34
N GLY A 155 4.21 15.05 21.35
CA GLY A 155 5.65 14.85 21.29
C GLY A 155 6.08 13.43 20.90
N GLN A 156 5.15 12.56 20.53
CA GLN A 156 5.47 11.16 20.25
C GLN A 156 6.01 10.98 18.82
N PRO A 157 7.23 10.44 18.65
CA PRO A 157 7.74 10.00 17.35
C PRO A 157 7.15 8.64 16.96
N LEU A 158 6.95 8.45 15.66
CA LEU A 158 6.48 7.23 15.02
C LEU A 158 7.37 6.93 13.81
N ASP A 159 7.59 5.65 13.53
CA ASP A 159 8.30 5.23 12.32
C ASP A 159 7.40 5.34 11.08
N PHE A 160 8.02 5.57 9.94
CA PHE A 160 7.39 5.46 8.63
C PHE A 160 7.71 4.07 8.02
N PRO A 161 6.79 3.41 7.28
CA PRO A 161 7.01 2.05 6.79
C PRO A 161 8.06 1.91 5.69
N ARG A 162 8.62 3.01 5.19
CA ARG A 162 9.69 2.97 4.18
C ARG A 162 10.93 3.72 4.66
N GLY A 163 12.08 3.15 4.34
CA GLY A 163 13.38 3.76 4.56
C GLY A 163 14.46 2.70 4.70
N GLY A 164 15.66 3.14 5.08
CA GLY A 164 16.80 2.24 5.22
C GLY A 164 17.32 1.74 3.88
N GLU A 165 18.03 0.62 3.93
CA GLU A 165 18.67 0.00 2.76
C GLU A 165 17.66 -0.73 1.86
N ASP A 166 16.50 -1.12 2.39
CA ASP A 166 15.43 -1.77 1.63
C ASP A 166 14.66 -0.79 0.72
N ASN A 167 14.74 0.51 1.01
CA ASN A 167 14.02 1.56 0.28
C ASN A 167 14.95 2.73 -0.05
N MET A 168 15.88 2.50 -0.97
CA MET A 168 16.89 3.46 -1.40
C MET A 168 16.27 4.64 -2.16
N TYR A 169 16.96 5.77 -2.19
CA TYR A 169 16.52 6.98 -2.90
C TYR A 169 15.11 7.46 -2.51
N LEU A 170 14.70 7.21 -1.26
CA LEU A 170 13.39 7.56 -0.74
C LEU A 170 13.11 9.06 -0.88
N THR A 171 11.99 9.40 -1.53
CA THR A 171 11.46 10.76 -1.65
C THR A 171 9.99 10.75 -1.27
N LEU A 172 9.53 11.78 -0.55
CA LEU A 172 8.17 11.86 -0.05
C LEU A 172 7.42 13.06 -0.62
N LYS A 173 6.12 12.89 -0.86
CA LYS A 173 5.16 13.97 -1.12
C LYS A 173 4.01 13.86 -0.15
N TYR A 174 3.78 14.94 0.59
CA TYR A 174 2.77 15.06 1.63
C TYR A 174 2.40 16.54 1.81
N GLN A 175 1.34 16.80 2.56
CA GLN A 175 0.90 18.15 2.89
C GLN A 175 0.21 18.20 4.25
N LEU A 176 0.18 19.39 4.86
CA LEU A 176 -0.42 19.61 6.18
C LEU A 176 -1.89 19.23 6.22
N THR A 177 -2.63 19.47 5.14
CA THR A 177 -4.09 19.31 5.08
C THR A 177 -4.55 17.93 4.60
N SER A 178 -3.66 16.93 4.58
CA SER A 178 -4.01 15.58 4.10
C SER A 178 -3.38 14.48 4.93
N LYS A 179 -4.10 13.35 5.05
CA LYS A 179 -3.61 12.09 5.63
C LYS A 179 -2.82 11.25 4.62
N LEU A 180 -2.75 11.66 3.37
CA LEU A 180 -2.07 10.93 2.30
C LEU A 180 -0.56 11.22 2.30
N MET A 181 0.23 10.16 2.32
CA MET A 181 1.66 10.17 2.11
C MET A 181 1.98 9.39 0.83
N ILE A 182 2.74 10.00 -0.08
CA ILE A 182 3.21 9.34 -1.29
C ILE A 182 4.72 9.18 -1.17
N ALA A 183 5.20 7.95 -1.30
CA ALA A 183 6.61 7.61 -1.26
C ALA A 183 7.09 7.12 -2.63
N GLN A 184 8.19 7.70 -3.11
CA GLN A 184 8.99 7.18 -4.21
C GLN A 184 10.23 6.52 -3.64
N TRP A 185 10.54 5.29 -4.00
CA TRP A 185 11.71 4.59 -3.49
C TRP A 185 12.16 3.45 -4.42
N ALA A 186 13.44 3.15 -4.39
CA ALA A 186 14.05 2.09 -5.17
C ALA A 186 14.28 0.85 -4.32
N ASP A 187 13.89 -0.29 -4.88
CA ASP A 187 14.28 -1.62 -4.41
C ASP A 187 15.51 -2.05 -5.21
N TYR A 188 16.65 -2.14 -4.52
CA TYR A 188 17.92 -2.45 -5.19
C TYR A 188 17.98 -3.90 -5.66
N ASP A 189 17.42 -4.84 -4.89
CA ASP A 189 17.41 -6.26 -5.23
C ASP A 189 16.53 -6.51 -6.47
N GLN A 190 15.40 -5.81 -6.57
CA GLN A 190 14.51 -5.89 -7.73
C GLN A 190 14.94 -4.97 -8.87
N SER A 191 16.00 -4.16 -8.71
CA SER A 191 16.41 -3.13 -9.68
C SER A 191 15.25 -2.21 -10.13
N THR A 192 14.30 -1.93 -9.25
CA THR A 192 13.00 -1.32 -9.61
C THR A 192 12.70 -0.11 -8.73
N CYS A 193 12.17 0.95 -9.33
CA CYS A 193 11.63 2.12 -8.64
C CYS A 193 10.11 1.98 -8.46
N PHE A 194 9.63 2.33 -7.28
CA PHE A 194 8.22 2.26 -6.93
C PHE A 194 7.67 3.62 -6.49
N ILE A 195 6.39 3.84 -6.80
CA ILE A 195 5.53 4.82 -6.14
C ILE A 195 4.56 4.07 -5.25
N GLU A 196 4.46 4.47 -3.98
CA GLU A 196 3.57 3.85 -3.01
C GLU A 196 2.79 4.90 -2.21
N HIS A 197 1.48 4.69 -2.10
CA HIS A 197 0.55 5.56 -1.42
C HIS A 197 0.18 4.98 -0.07
N PHE A 198 0.21 5.81 0.97
CA PHE A 198 -0.16 5.44 2.32
C PHE A 198 -1.19 6.42 2.88
N GLN A 199 -2.23 5.90 3.52
CA GLN A 199 -3.08 6.67 4.42
C GLN A 199 -2.56 6.55 5.84
N PHE A 200 -2.48 7.68 6.54
CA PHE A 200 -2.14 7.74 7.95
C PHE A 200 -3.37 8.02 8.82
N ASP A 201 -3.60 7.20 9.85
CA ASP A 201 -4.74 7.39 10.76
C ASP A 201 -4.40 8.15 12.07
N GLY A 202 -3.12 8.48 12.26
CA GLY A 202 -2.59 9.12 13.46
C GLY A 202 -1.67 8.21 14.29
N SER A 203 -1.72 6.91 14.05
CA SER A 203 -0.86 5.89 14.68
C SER A 203 -0.41 4.77 13.75
N ASN A 204 -1.22 4.45 12.74
CA ASN A 204 -1.00 3.37 11.79
C ASN A 204 -0.93 3.89 10.36
N TRP A 205 -0.25 3.10 9.54
CA TRP A 205 -0.12 3.31 8.11
C TRP A 205 -0.88 2.23 7.36
N THR A 206 -1.76 2.62 6.44
CA THR A 206 -2.43 1.71 5.50
C THR A 206 -1.84 1.93 4.12
N ALA A 207 -1.18 0.91 3.56
CA ALA A 207 -0.76 0.94 2.16
C ALA A 207 -2.00 0.85 1.26
N LEU A 208 -2.14 1.81 0.35
CA LEU A 208 -3.30 1.94 -0.53
C LEU A 208 -3.02 1.37 -1.92
N ALA A 209 -1.88 1.74 -2.50
CA ALA A 209 -1.42 1.27 -3.80
C ALA A 209 0.09 1.36 -3.91
N LYS A 210 0.69 0.41 -4.63
CA LYS A 210 2.10 0.40 -5.01
C LYS A 210 2.20 0.16 -6.52
N ARG A 211 2.95 1.00 -7.23
CA ARG A 211 3.15 0.96 -8.68
C ARG A 211 4.64 0.92 -9.01
N ASP A 212 5.03 0.00 -9.89
CA ASP A 212 6.33 0.00 -10.55
C ASP A 212 6.37 1.18 -11.55
N VAL A 213 7.37 2.05 -11.41
CA VAL A 213 7.57 3.21 -12.30
C VAL A 213 8.83 3.09 -13.17
N GLY A 214 9.44 1.90 -13.21
CA GLY A 214 10.57 1.56 -14.05
C GLY A 214 11.83 1.18 -13.26
N PRO A 215 13.01 1.20 -13.90
CA PRO A 215 14.26 0.84 -13.25
C PRO A 215 14.65 1.85 -12.16
N VAL A 216 15.67 1.55 -11.36
CA VAL A 216 16.14 2.40 -10.24
C VAL A 216 16.33 3.88 -10.65
N GLU A 217 16.80 4.14 -11.86
CA GLU A 217 17.02 5.49 -12.38
C GLU A 217 15.75 6.32 -12.46
N ALA A 218 14.57 5.68 -12.57
CA ALA A 218 13.31 6.39 -12.51
C ALA A 218 13.13 7.13 -11.17
N CYS A 219 13.73 6.63 -10.08
CA CYS A 219 13.69 7.26 -8.75
C CYS A 219 14.56 8.52 -8.65
N TYR A 220 15.39 8.83 -9.65
CA TYR A 220 16.13 10.09 -9.73
C TYR A 220 15.27 11.23 -10.28
N ASN A 221 14.13 10.92 -10.91
CA ASN A 221 13.16 11.94 -11.30
C ASN A 221 12.44 12.52 -10.08
N GLU A 222 12.00 13.77 -10.19
CA GLU A 222 11.06 14.32 -9.21
C GLU A 222 9.80 13.45 -9.12
N ILE A 223 9.32 13.22 -7.90
CA ILE A 223 8.14 12.39 -7.63
C ILE A 223 6.92 12.79 -8.47
N ARG A 224 6.74 14.08 -8.79
CA ARG A 224 5.63 14.56 -9.62
C ARG A 224 5.63 13.93 -11.02
N LYS A 225 6.80 13.75 -11.63
CA LYS A 225 6.94 13.19 -12.97
C LYS A 225 6.56 11.71 -13.03
N ASN A 226 6.67 10.99 -11.90
CA ASN A 226 6.30 9.59 -11.77
C ASN A 226 4.88 9.40 -11.20
N LEU A 227 4.11 10.48 -11.02
CA LEU A 227 2.70 10.42 -10.63
C LEU A 227 1.74 10.58 -11.81
N ASP A 228 2.26 11.04 -12.96
CA ASP A 228 1.55 11.07 -14.24
C ASP A 228 1.53 9.65 -14.88
#